data_AF-A0A8T5EPM8-F1
#
_entry.id   AF-A0A8T5EPM8-F1
#
_cell.length_a   1.000
_cell.length_b   1.000
_cell.length_c   1.000
_cell.angle_alpha   90.00
_cell.angle_beta   90.00
_cell.angle_gamma   90.00
#
_symmetry.space_group_name_H-M   'P 1'
#
loop_
_entity.id
_entity.type
_entity.pdbx_description
1 polymer ?
#
loop_
_entity_poly.entity_id
_entity_poly.type
_entity_poly.pdbx_seq_one_letter_code
_entity_poly.pdbx_strand_id
1 'polypeptide(L)'
;MTIISENKVWRIVARIDDEIIIKQAGSIEKATRSVRNAVCQRLCDAAEIEYELGWWKGRRHAARRDFVDNFIGKPLYVLLDEEVVNDLHDIPYEVYTIEQVRMTFRKMSLMTPDNIDAWGYLHWGPEETDKVLLLGEKLPIPPHLALNKGFEEEEVIALCDAQECLDECPSCKGEIPFGTLVLVTENFRLIPTNCCSKMIWLKEEANENIEGWE
;
A
#
# COMPACT_ATOMS: atom_id res chain seq x y z
N MET A 1 31.62 -0.74 -38.92
CA MET A 1 32.24 -0.98 -37.61
C MET A 1 31.47 -0.14 -36.61
N THR A 2 30.73 -0.79 -35.71
CA THR A 2 30.03 -0.10 -34.62
C THR A 2 31.08 0.38 -33.63
N ILE A 3 31.16 1.69 -33.39
CA ILE A 3 32.10 2.28 -32.44
C ILE A 3 31.51 2.01 -31.06
N ILE A 4 32.15 1.13 -30.28
CA ILE A 4 31.76 0.84 -28.90
C ILE A 4 32.45 1.86 -28.00
N SER A 5 31.69 2.62 -27.20
CA SER A 5 32.25 3.53 -26.21
C SER A 5 33.07 2.78 -25.17
N GLU A 6 34.22 3.34 -24.77
CA GLU A 6 34.98 2.86 -23.60
C GLU A 6 34.35 3.29 -22.27
N ASN A 7 33.32 4.14 -22.32
CA ASN A 7 32.65 4.64 -21.12
C ASN A 7 31.80 3.53 -20.49
N LYS A 8 32.08 3.26 -19.22
CA LYS A 8 31.30 2.31 -18.41
C LYS A 8 30.22 3.01 -17.61
N VAL A 9 29.09 2.33 -17.46
CA VAL A 9 27.96 2.80 -16.67
C VAL A 9 27.40 1.66 -15.82
N TRP A 10 26.75 2.04 -14.72
CA TRP A 10 25.90 1.11 -14.00
C TRP A 10 24.59 0.98 -14.75
N ARG A 11 24.26 -0.24 -15.17
CA ARG A 11 23.01 -0.62 -15.80
C ARG A 11 22.19 -1.45 -14.82
N ILE A 12 20.90 -1.13 -14.71
CA ILE A 12 19.94 -1.92 -13.96
C ILE A 12 18.74 -2.14 -14.87
N VAL A 13 18.23 -3.37 -14.87
CA VAL A 13 17.06 -3.76 -15.64
C VAL A 13 15.96 -4.19 -14.68
N ALA A 14 14.73 -3.82 -14.98
CA ALA A 14 13.55 -4.29 -14.27
C ALA A 14 12.55 -4.86 -15.28
N ARG A 15 11.69 -5.75 -14.80
CA ARG A 15 10.60 -6.33 -15.59
C ARG A 15 9.28 -6.13 -14.86
N ILE A 16 8.27 -5.66 -15.60
CA ILE A 16 6.89 -5.54 -15.12
C ILE A 16 6.03 -6.06 -16.26
N ASP A 17 5.23 -7.09 -16.00
CA ASP A 17 4.48 -7.82 -17.03
C ASP A 17 5.42 -8.28 -18.17
N ASP A 18 5.16 -7.84 -19.40
CA ASP A 18 5.99 -8.09 -20.57
C ASP A 18 6.92 -6.92 -20.93
N GLU A 19 6.97 -5.87 -20.11
CA GLU A 19 7.78 -4.69 -20.35
C GLU A 19 9.14 -4.77 -19.64
N ILE A 20 10.20 -4.47 -20.39
CA ILE A 20 11.57 -4.39 -19.87
C ILE A 20 11.98 -2.92 -19.73
N ILE A 21 12.29 -2.52 -18.49
CA ILE A 21 12.72 -1.17 -18.15
C ILE A 21 14.22 -1.18 -17.93
N ILE A 22 14.96 -0.42 -18.75
CA ILE A 22 16.42 -0.32 -18.66
C ILE A 22 16.79 1.10 -18.20
N LYS A 23 17.57 1.21 -17.13
CA LYS A 23 18.15 2.49 -16.67
C LYS A 23 19.64 2.39 -16.49
N GLN A 24 20.32 3.49 -16.81
CA GLN A 24 21.77 3.57 -16.79
C GLN A 24 22.23 4.89 -16.15
N ALA A 25 23.32 4.84 -15.38
CA ALA A 25 23.93 6.05 -14.82
C ALA A 25 25.42 5.83 -14.48
N GLY A 26 26.15 6.94 -14.29
CA GLY A 26 27.55 6.88 -13.85
C GLY A 26 27.77 6.41 -12.40
N SER A 27 26.70 6.30 -11.58
CA SER A 27 26.78 5.72 -10.23
C SER A 27 25.62 4.76 -9.98
N ILE A 28 25.86 3.75 -9.14
CA ILE A 28 24.87 2.73 -8.80
C ILE A 28 23.65 3.36 -8.12
N GLU A 29 23.82 4.33 -7.23
CA GLU A 29 22.71 4.98 -6.52
C GLU A 29 21.80 5.75 -7.46
N LYS A 30 22.38 6.43 -8.48
CA LYS A 30 21.60 7.14 -9.50
C LYS A 30 20.84 6.16 -10.39
N ALA A 31 21.47 5.06 -10.79
CA ALA A 31 20.82 4.01 -11.57
C ALA A 31 19.67 3.36 -10.78
N THR A 32 19.92 2.99 -9.52
CA THR A 32 18.92 2.39 -8.61
C THR A 32 17.73 3.31 -8.38
N ARG A 33 17.99 4.60 -8.13
CA ARG A 33 16.90 5.57 -8.02
C ARG A 33 16.13 5.63 -9.35
N SER A 34 16.80 5.79 -10.47
CA SER A 34 16.12 5.93 -11.76
C SER A 34 15.26 4.73 -12.14
N VAL A 35 15.70 3.50 -11.84
CA VAL A 35 14.91 2.29 -12.13
C VAL A 35 13.72 2.17 -11.18
N ARG A 36 13.90 2.43 -9.88
CA ARG A 36 12.79 2.44 -8.91
C ARG A 36 11.70 3.44 -9.29
N ASN A 37 12.07 4.63 -9.73
CA ASN A 37 11.11 5.64 -10.21
C ASN A 37 10.29 5.11 -11.38
N ALA A 38 10.96 4.49 -12.36
CA ALA A 38 10.30 3.98 -13.56
C ALA A 38 9.37 2.80 -13.22
N VAL A 39 9.80 1.90 -12.34
CA VAL A 39 8.97 0.79 -11.86
C VAL A 39 7.75 1.31 -11.11
N CYS A 40 7.96 2.24 -10.15
CA CYS A 40 6.88 2.88 -9.40
C CYS A 40 5.87 3.58 -10.32
N GLN A 41 6.35 4.35 -11.30
CA GLN A 41 5.50 5.03 -12.28
C GLN A 41 4.64 4.01 -13.01
N ARG A 42 5.26 2.93 -13.50
CA ARG A 42 4.54 1.93 -14.30
C ARG A 42 3.46 1.20 -13.50
N LEU A 43 3.76 0.85 -12.25
CA LEU A 43 2.80 0.25 -11.33
C LEU A 43 1.65 1.23 -11.02
N CYS A 44 1.96 2.51 -10.79
CA CYS A 44 0.94 3.54 -10.57
C CYS A 44 0.04 3.74 -11.80
N ASP A 45 0.62 3.77 -13.00
CA ASP A 45 -0.11 3.90 -14.26
C ASP A 45 -1.05 2.69 -14.46
N ALA A 46 -0.58 1.47 -14.20
CA ALA A 46 -1.40 0.26 -14.30
C ALA A 46 -2.56 0.24 -13.29
N ALA A 47 -2.36 0.82 -12.11
CA ALA A 47 -3.34 0.84 -11.03
C ALA A 47 -4.21 2.11 -10.98
N GLU A 48 -4.04 3.02 -11.94
CA GLU A 48 -4.71 4.33 -12.00
C GLU A 48 -4.49 5.18 -10.74
N ILE A 49 -3.23 5.23 -10.29
CA ILE A 49 -2.80 6.02 -9.13
C ILE A 49 -1.98 7.20 -9.65
N GLU A 50 -2.26 8.42 -9.17
CA GLU A 50 -1.38 9.56 -9.44
C GLU A 50 0.02 9.26 -8.88
N TYR A 51 1.03 9.33 -9.74
CA TYR A 51 2.41 8.99 -9.37
C TYR A 51 2.93 9.79 -8.17
N GLU A 52 2.51 11.05 -8.00
CA GLU A 52 2.90 11.88 -6.86
C GLU A 52 2.47 11.27 -5.51
N LEU A 53 1.40 10.47 -5.48
CA LEU A 53 0.91 9.74 -4.31
C LEU A 53 1.67 8.42 -4.09
N GLY A 54 2.12 7.79 -5.19
CA GLY A 54 2.94 6.59 -5.17
C GLY A 54 4.37 6.85 -4.75
N TRP A 55 4.94 7.97 -5.21
CA TRP A 55 6.32 8.39 -5.00
C TRP A 55 6.66 8.63 -3.52
N TRP A 56 7.84 8.20 -3.07
CA TRP A 56 8.27 8.32 -1.68
C TRP A 56 9.67 8.93 -1.54
N LYS A 57 9.92 9.57 -0.39
CA LYS A 57 11.24 10.08 0.00
C LYS A 57 11.57 9.65 1.44
N GLY A 58 12.75 9.06 1.63
CA GLY A 58 13.26 8.67 2.94
C GLY A 58 12.88 7.26 3.40
N ARG A 59 13.37 6.85 4.58
CA ARG A 59 13.25 5.47 5.11
C ARG A 59 11.83 5.08 5.58
N ARG A 60 10.88 6.02 5.61
CA ARG A 60 9.52 5.82 6.15
C ARG A 60 8.59 5.00 5.25
N HIS A 61 9.04 4.58 4.08
CA HIS A 61 8.25 3.84 3.09
C HIS A 61 8.96 2.54 2.67
N ALA A 62 9.42 1.77 3.67
CA ALA A 62 10.13 0.52 3.44
C ALA A 62 9.29 -0.47 2.61
N ALA A 63 8.02 -0.68 2.98
CA ALA A 63 7.11 -1.59 2.26
C ALA A 63 7.00 -1.27 0.75
N ARG A 64 6.81 0.02 0.39
CA ARG A 64 6.76 0.44 -1.03
C ARG A 64 8.07 0.19 -1.76
N ARG A 65 9.19 0.51 -1.11
CA ARG A 65 10.51 0.29 -1.67
C ARG A 65 10.76 -1.20 -1.88
N ASP A 66 10.45 -2.02 -0.87
CA ASP A 66 10.70 -3.45 -0.87
C ASP A 66 9.81 -4.13 -1.92
N PHE A 67 8.54 -3.71 -2.07
CA PHE A 67 7.68 -4.14 -3.16
C PHE A 67 8.24 -3.77 -4.55
N VAL A 68 8.70 -2.53 -4.74
CA VAL A 68 9.32 -2.09 -6.01
C VAL A 68 10.62 -2.83 -6.30
N ASP A 69 11.39 -3.18 -5.28
CA ASP A 69 12.65 -3.90 -5.41
C ASP A 69 12.44 -5.34 -5.92
N ASN A 70 11.26 -5.94 -5.72
CA ASN A 70 10.94 -7.27 -6.24
C ASN A 70 10.94 -7.34 -7.78
N PHE A 71 10.86 -6.20 -8.48
CA PHE A 71 10.85 -6.15 -9.95
C PHE A 71 12.23 -5.85 -10.55
N ILE A 72 13.23 -5.57 -9.71
CA ILE A 72 14.51 -5.01 -10.13
C ILE A 72 15.60 -6.08 -10.11
N GLY A 73 16.27 -6.26 -11.25
CA GLY A 73 17.42 -7.14 -11.39
C GLY A 73 18.71 -6.57 -10.79
N LYS A 74 19.76 -7.40 -10.78
CA LYS A 74 21.10 -7.05 -10.29
C LYS A 74 21.72 -5.90 -11.09
N PRO A 75 22.35 -4.93 -10.41
CA PRO A 75 23.16 -3.91 -11.07
C PRO A 75 24.41 -4.50 -11.69
N LEU A 76 24.67 -4.18 -12.96
CA LEU A 76 25.89 -4.56 -13.66
C LEU A 76 26.66 -3.32 -14.10
N TYR A 77 27.99 -3.44 -14.11
CA TYR A 77 28.88 -2.39 -14.61
C TYR A 77 29.38 -2.76 -16.01
N VAL A 78 28.81 -2.10 -17.02
CA VAL A 78 28.86 -2.51 -18.44
C VAL A 78 29.28 -1.34 -19.32
N LEU A 79 29.66 -1.62 -20.56
CA LEU A 79 29.92 -0.54 -21.54
C LEU A 79 28.59 0.10 -21.96
N LEU A 80 28.60 1.41 -22.18
CA LEU A 80 27.38 2.19 -22.49
C LEU A 80 26.58 1.59 -23.65
N ASP A 81 27.29 1.21 -24.72
CA ASP A 81 26.71 0.72 -25.98
C ASP A 81 26.59 -0.81 -26.06
N GLU A 82 26.90 -1.53 -24.98
CA GLU A 82 26.78 -2.98 -24.94
C GLU A 82 25.30 -3.40 -25.00
N GLU A 83 24.97 -4.42 -25.78
CA GLU A 83 23.61 -4.95 -25.83
C GLU A 83 23.13 -5.40 -24.44
N VAL A 84 21.83 -5.30 -24.21
CA VAL A 84 21.23 -5.72 -22.94
C VAL A 84 20.91 -7.20 -23.02
N VAL A 85 21.64 -8.00 -22.24
CA VAL A 85 21.36 -9.42 -22.03
C VAL A 85 20.61 -9.56 -20.71
N ASN A 86 19.30 -9.76 -20.78
CA ASN A 86 18.42 -9.81 -19.61
C ASN A 86 18.86 -10.85 -18.57
N ASP A 87 19.33 -12.02 -19.02
CA ASP A 87 19.75 -13.12 -18.14
C ASP A 87 20.93 -12.75 -17.24
N LEU A 88 21.81 -11.84 -17.67
CA LEU A 88 22.95 -11.42 -16.85
C LEU A 88 22.53 -10.57 -15.64
N HIS A 89 21.39 -9.90 -15.75
CA HIS A 89 20.85 -9.05 -14.71
C HIS A 89 20.05 -9.84 -13.66
N ASP A 90 19.89 -11.17 -13.79
CA ASP A 90 19.06 -11.98 -12.87
C ASP A 90 17.70 -11.32 -12.59
N ILE A 91 17.00 -10.88 -13.66
CA ILE A 91 15.77 -10.09 -13.50
C ILE A 91 14.66 -11.00 -12.98
N PRO A 92 14.05 -10.68 -11.83
CA PRO A 92 12.94 -11.46 -11.30
C PRO A 92 11.72 -11.37 -12.21
N TYR A 93 10.95 -12.46 -12.27
CA TYR A 93 9.61 -12.46 -12.86
C TYR A 93 8.59 -12.40 -11.74
N GLU A 94 8.18 -11.18 -11.39
CA GLU A 94 7.22 -10.95 -10.32
C GLU A 94 5.82 -10.78 -10.88
N VAL A 95 4.88 -11.60 -10.40
CA VAL A 95 3.46 -11.49 -10.72
C VAL A 95 2.80 -10.65 -9.64
N TYR A 96 2.02 -9.65 -10.06
CA TYR A 96 1.29 -8.78 -9.14
C TYR A 96 -0.16 -8.61 -9.58
N THR A 97 -1.03 -8.23 -8.65
CA THR A 97 -2.38 -7.77 -8.95
C THR A 97 -2.46 -6.24 -8.85
N ILE A 98 -3.39 -5.63 -9.59
CA ILE A 98 -3.69 -4.20 -9.46
C ILE A 98 -4.05 -3.85 -8.00
N GLU A 99 -4.71 -4.77 -7.31
CA GLU A 99 -5.05 -4.66 -5.90
C GLU A 99 -3.83 -4.59 -4.97
N GLN A 100 -2.83 -5.47 -5.16
CA GLN A 100 -1.57 -5.41 -4.40
C GLN A 100 -0.86 -4.07 -4.58
N VAL A 101 -0.90 -3.52 -5.80
CA VAL A 101 -0.36 -2.19 -6.09
C VAL A 101 -1.19 -1.11 -5.39
N ARG A 102 -2.52 -1.14 -5.49
CA ARG A 102 -3.39 -0.18 -4.80
C ARG A 102 -3.15 -0.19 -3.29
N MET A 103 -3.08 -1.35 -2.66
CA MET A 103 -2.81 -1.49 -1.22
C MET A 103 -1.41 -1.00 -0.83
N THR A 104 -0.39 -1.27 -1.66
CA THR A 104 0.99 -0.85 -1.40
C THR A 104 1.18 0.66 -1.56
N PHE A 105 0.60 1.25 -2.60
CA PHE A 105 0.87 2.63 -3.02
C PHE A 105 -0.19 3.64 -2.54
N ARG A 106 -1.48 3.31 -2.59
CA ARG A 106 -2.51 4.11 -1.91
C ARG A 106 -2.55 3.65 -0.46
N LYS A 107 -1.94 4.45 0.42
CA LYS A 107 -2.14 4.28 1.87
C LYS A 107 -3.65 4.19 2.10
N MET A 108 -4.11 3.19 2.85
CA MET A 108 -5.49 3.23 3.36
C MET A 108 -5.79 4.46 4.25
N SER A 109 -4.77 5.27 4.57
CA SER A 109 -4.97 6.60 5.17
C SER A 109 -5.71 7.60 4.27
N LEU A 110 -6.04 7.25 3.03
CA LEU A 110 -6.86 8.03 2.11
C LEU A 110 -8.28 7.46 1.94
N MET A 111 -8.63 6.36 2.63
CA MET A 111 -10.00 5.87 2.65
C MET A 111 -10.90 6.91 3.31
N THR A 112 -12.00 7.24 2.66
CA THR A 112 -13.12 7.95 3.27
C THR A 112 -14.19 6.95 3.69
N PRO A 113 -15.13 7.34 4.55
CA PRO A 113 -16.26 6.48 4.89
C PRO A 113 -17.05 5.98 3.67
N ASP A 114 -17.14 6.80 2.62
CA ASP A 114 -17.86 6.44 1.39
C ASP A 114 -17.16 5.36 0.55
N ASN A 115 -15.94 4.97 0.92
CA ASN A 115 -15.27 3.84 0.28
C ASN A 115 -15.68 2.49 0.88
N ILE A 116 -16.37 2.46 2.02
CA ILE A 116 -16.76 1.22 2.68
C ILE A 116 -18.28 1.10 2.60
N ASP A 117 -18.75 0.06 1.92
CA ASP A 117 -20.19 -0.19 1.80
C ASP A 117 -20.75 -0.97 3.01
N ALA A 118 -22.08 -1.05 3.05
CA ALA A 118 -22.82 -1.68 4.14
C ALA A 118 -22.62 -3.21 4.25
N TRP A 119 -21.91 -3.82 3.31
CA TRP A 119 -21.55 -5.24 3.34
C TRP A 119 -20.09 -5.48 3.72
N GLY A 120 -19.36 -4.41 4.06
CA GLY A 120 -17.96 -4.47 4.48
C GLY A 120 -17.00 -4.60 3.30
N TYR A 121 -17.44 -4.19 2.11
CA TYR A 121 -16.55 -4.11 0.96
C TYR A 121 -15.95 -2.72 0.83
N LEU A 122 -14.66 -2.69 0.56
CA LEU A 122 -13.95 -1.51 0.08
C LEU A 122 -14.16 -1.35 -1.42
N HIS A 123 -14.56 -0.15 -1.85
CA HIS A 123 -14.71 0.26 -3.24
C HIS A 123 -14.21 1.70 -3.44
N TRP A 124 -13.72 2.03 -4.63
CA TRP A 124 -13.19 3.37 -4.91
C TRP A 124 -14.08 4.23 -5.80
N GLY A 125 -15.29 3.76 -6.09
CA GLY A 125 -16.33 4.53 -6.76
C GLY A 125 -17.59 3.70 -7.02
N PRO A 126 -18.70 4.36 -7.41
CA PRO A 126 -19.96 3.68 -7.71
C PRO A 126 -19.92 2.85 -9.00
N GLU A 127 -18.93 3.06 -9.86
CA GLU A 127 -18.77 2.37 -11.15
C GLU A 127 -17.69 1.28 -11.15
N GLU A 128 -16.95 1.10 -10.04
CA GLU A 128 -15.96 0.02 -9.95
C GLU A 128 -16.64 -1.33 -9.70
N THR A 129 -16.33 -2.32 -10.54
CA THR A 129 -16.77 -3.71 -10.37
C THR A 129 -15.96 -4.45 -9.32
N ASP A 130 -14.73 -4.01 -9.08
CA ASP A 130 -13.80 -4.68 -8.20
C ASP A 130 -13.95 -4.14 -6.77
N LYS A 131 -14.40 -5.01 -5.89
CA LYS A 131 -14.65 -4.73 -4.48
C LYS A 131 -13.85 -5.70 -3.61
N VAL A 132 -13.28 -5.19 -2.52
CA VAL A 132 -12.47 -6.00 -1.60
C VAL A 132 -13.26 -6.23 -0.33
N LEU A 133 -13.53 -7.49 0.02
CA LEU A 133 -14.13 -7.80 1.31
C LEU A 133 -13.10 -7.51 2.40
N LEU A 134 -13.43 -6.58 3.31
CA LEU A 134 -12.48 -6.15 4.34
C LEU A 134 -12.29 -7.17 5.45
N LEU A 135 -13.21 -8.12 5.63
CA LEU A 135 -13.07 -9.20 6.61
C LEU A 135 -11.90 -10.12 6.24
N GLY A 136 -10.94 -10.28 7.16
CA GLY A 136 -9.69 -11.01 6.96
C GLY A 136 -8.56 -10.19 6.33
N GLU A 137 -8.82 -8.95 5.94
CA GLU A 137 -7.80 -8.06 5.37
C GLU A 137 -7.07 -7.25 6.44
N LYS A 138 -5.84 -6.84 6.14
CA LYS A 138 -5.03 -6.03 7.05
C LYS A 138 -5.22 -4.54 6.83
N LEU A 139 -5.62 -3.84 7.89
CA LEU A 139 -5.76 -2.40 7.94
C LEU A 139 -4.51 -1.75 8.55
N PRO A 140 -3.79 -0.84 7.85
CA PRO A 140 -2.83 0.05 8.48
C PRO A 140 -3.46 0.94 9.55
N ILE A 141 -2.87 0.87 10.73
CA ILE A 141 -3.26 1.65 11.88
C ILE A 141 -2.60 3.04 11.79
N PRO A 142 -3.31 4.13 12.10
CA PRO A 142 -2.72 5.46 12.12
C PRO A 142 -1.45 5.53 13.00
N PRO A 143 -0.35 6.14 12.53
CA PRO A 143 0.93 6.14 13.28
C PRO A 143 0.88 6.74 14.68
N HIS A 144 -0.10 7.60 14.96
CA HIS A 144 -0.29 8.19 16.29
C HIS A 144 -0.97 7.24 17.28
N LEU A 145 -1.59 6.16 16.79
CA LEU A 145 -2.17 5.07 17.58
C LEU A 145 -1.22 3.87 17.68
N ALA A 146 -0.45 3.61 16.62
CA ALA A 146 0.59 2.58 16.54
C ALA A 146 1.92 3.04 17.17
N LEU A 147 1.89 3.54 18.41
CA LEU A 147 3.08 4.06 19.11
C LEU A 147 4.08 2.95 19.49
N ASN A 148 3.62 1.71 19.60
CA ASN A 148 4.44 0.54 19.90
C ASN A 148 4.70 -0.26 18.62
N LYS A 149 5.90 -0.84 18.48
CA LYS A 149 6.23 -1.76 17.37
C LYS A 149 5.27 -2.95 17.37
N GLY A 150 4.75 -3.32 16.21
CA GLY A 150 3.86 -4.48 16.02
C GLY A 150 2.40 -4.13 15.77
N PHE A 151 2.00 -2.86 15.86
CA PHE A 151 0.64 -2.38 15.56
C PHE A 151 0.57 -1.60 14.26
N GLU A 152 1.53 -1.73 13.36
CA GLU A 152 1.54 -0.97 12.11
C GLU A 152 0.34 -1.32 11.21
N GLU A 153 -0.10 -2.58 11.24
CA GLU A 153 -1.25 -3.12 10.52
C GLU A 153 -1.94 -4.19 11.37
N GLU A 154 -3.28 -4.26 11.34
CA GLU A 154 -4.04 -5.34 11.98
C GLU A 154 -5.12 -5.92 11.08
N GLU A 155 -5.36 -7.21 11.22
CA GLU A 155 -6.40 -7.94 10.48
C GLU A 155 -7.80 -7.60 11.00
N VAL A 156 -8.76 -7.41 10.09
CA VAL A 156 -10.18 -7.28 10.44
C VAL A 156 -10.72 -8.66 10.77
N ILE A 157 -11.00 -8.89 12.04
CA ILE A 157 -11.51 -10.18 12.55
C ILE A 157 -13.03 -10.23 12.60
N ALA A 158 -13.70 -9.08 12.62
CA ALA A 158 -15.15 -9.01 12.60
C ALA A 158 -15.68 -7.69 12.00
N LEU A 159 -16.93 -7.75 11.54
CA LEU A 159 -17.73 -6.61 11.09
C LEU A 159 -19.00 -6.57 11.94
N CYS A 160 -19.30 -5.42 12.54
CA CYS A 160 -20.48 -5.23 13.38
C CYS A 160 -21.34 -4.08 12.86
N ASP A 161 -22.66 -4.15 13.03
CA ASP A 161 -23.52 -3.01 12.74
C ASP A 161 -23.26 -1.91 13.79
N ALA A 162 -22.92 -0.70 13.32
CA ALA A 162 -22.67 0.42 14.21
C ALA A 162 -23.92 0.87 14.96
N GLN A 163 -25.13 0.69 14.42
CA GLN A 163 -26.38 1.04 15.10
C GLN A 163 -26.69 0.09 16.27
N GLU A 164 -26.17 -1.13 16.25
CA GLU A 164 -26.29 -2.06 17.38
C GLU A 164 -25.27 -1.77 18.49
N CYS A 165 -24.15 -1.13 18.13
CA CYS A 165 -23.03 -0.91 19.05
C CYS A 165 -22.98 0.51 19.63
N LEU A 166 -23.62 1.50 19.00
CA LEU A 166 -23.47 2.91 19.31
C LEU A 166 -24.80 3.65 19.17
N ASP A 167 -25.14 4.46 20.18
CA ASP A 167 -26.34 5.30 20.17
C ASP A 167 -26.20 6.53 19.25
N GLU A 168 -24.98 7.07 19.14
CA GLU A 168 -24.68 8.29 18.40
C GLU A 168 -23.25 8.27 17.81
N CYS A 169 -23.01 9.06 16.76
CA CYS A 169 -21.69 9.22 16.18
C CYS A 169 -20.69 9.78 17.21
N PRO A 170 -19.57 9.09 17.49
CA PRO A 170 -18.60 9.53 18.49
C PRO A 170 -17.99 10.91 18.20
N SER A 171 -17.93 11.34 16.93
CA SER A 171 -17.35 12.63 16.55
C SER A 171 -18.35 13.78 16.49
N CYS A 172 -19.51 13.61 15.86
CA CYS A 172 -20.43 14.73 15.61
C CYS A 172 -21.71 14.66 16.45
N LYS A 173 -21.91 13.59 17.23
CA LYS A 173 -23.09 13.38 18.08
C LYS A 173 -24.42 13.33 17.31
N GLY A 174 -24.32 13.16 15.98
CA GLY A 174 -25.47 12.90 15.11
C GLY A 174 -25.84 11.42 15.08
N GLU A 175 -26.99 11.13 14.48
CA GLU A 175 -27.47 9.77 14.25
C GLU A 175 -26.50 9.01 13.33
N ILE A 176 -26.33 7.71 13.60
CA ILE A 176 -25.48 6.83 12.78
C ILE A 176 -26.26 6.40 11.54
N PRO A 177 -25.76 6.66 10.32
CA PRO A 177 -26.42 6.24 9.10
C PRO A 177 -26.61 4.72 9.04
N PHE A 178 -27.76 4.29 8.50
CA PHE A 178 -28.05 2.88 8.26
C PHE A 178 -26.97 2.22 7.39
N GLY A 179 -26.55 1.02 7.75
CA GLY A 179 -25.50 0.28 7.05
C GLY A 179 -24.07 0.72 7.38
N THR A 180 -23.88 1.60 8.36
CA THR A 180 -22.53 1.90 8.88
C THR A 180 -22.01 0.68 9.63
N LEU A 181 -20.83 0.19 9.25
CA LEU A 181 -20.18 -0.95 9.92
C LEU A 181 -19.04 -0.50 10.82
N VAL A 182 -18.85 -1.18 11.94
CA VAL A 182 -17.63 -1.13 12.74
C VAL A 182 -16.71 -2.26 12.30
N LEU A 183 -15.51 -1.92 11.84
CA LEU A 183 -14.47 -2.88 11.54
C LEU A 183 -13.68 -3.16 12.81
N VAL A 184 -13.68 -4.41 13.25
CA VAL A 184 -13.05 -4.83 14.49
C VAL A 184 -11.75 -5.55 14.16
N THR A 185 -10.65 -5.08 14.74
CA THR A 185 -9.35 -5.76 14.75
C THR A 185 -9.05 -6.27 16.15
N GLU A 186 -7.86 -6.83 16.38
CA GLU A 186 -7.50 -7.38 17.70
C GLU A 186 -7.39 -6.31 18.78
N ASN A 187 -6.89 -5.11 18.46
CA ASN A 187 -6.67 -4.02 19.44
C ASN A 187 -7.35 -2.71 19.06
N PHE A 188 -7.98 -2.63 17.89
CA PHE A 188 -8.60 -1.40 17.41
C PHE A 188 -9.98 -1.65 16.83
N ARG A 189 -10.78 -0.59 16.83
CA ARG A 189 -12.05 -0.51 16.09
C ARG A 189 -12.00 0.69 15.17
N LEU A 190 -12.37 0.49 13.91
CA LEU A 190 -12.51 1.54 12.93
C LEU A 190 -13.99 1.74 12.61
N ILE A 191 -14.44 2.99 12.71
CA ILE A 191 -15.81 3.41 12.43
C ILE A 191 -15.78 4.44 11.28
N PRO A 192 -16.16 4.05 10.05
CA PRO A 192 -16.35 4.96 8.93
C PRO A 192 -17.67 5.73 9.10
N THR A 193 -17.62 6.98 9.57
CA THR A 193 -18.84 7.76 9.82
C THR A 193 -19.20 8.66 8.65
N ASN A 194 -20.14 8.24 7.81
CA ASN A 194 -20.59 9.03 6.64
C ASN A 194 -21.31 10.34 7.07
N CYS A 195 -21.93 10.38 8.26
CA CYS A 195 -22.61 11.58 8.76
C CYS A 195 -21.67 12.78 9.01
N CYS A 196 -20.37 12.55 9.20
CA CYS A 196 -19.38 13.63 9.31
C CYS A 196 -18.11 13.40 8.48
N SER A 197 -18.14 12.43 7.56
CA SER A 197 -17.04 12.05 6.67
C SER A 197 -15.71 11.80 7.40
N LYS A 198 -15.74 11.09 8.55
CA LYS A 198 -14.53 10.78 9.33
C LYS A 198 -14.31 9.28 9.50
N MET A 199 -13.04 8.89 9.49
CA MET A 199 -12.60 7.55 9.91
C MET A 199 -12.20 7.62 11.39
N ILE A 200 -13.05 7.12 12.27
CA ILE A 200 -12.83 7.17 13.71
C ILE A 200 -12.16 5.88 14.15
N TRP A 201 -10.96 5.99 14.71
CA TRP A 201 -10.25 4.88 15.31
C TRP A 201 -10.40 4.92 16.83
N LEU A 202 -10.81 3.79 17.41
CA LEU A 202 -10.85 3.58 18.85
C LEU A 202 -9.85 2.49 19.20
N LYS A 203 -9.07 2.71 20.24
CA LYS A 203 -8.19 1.67 20.80
C LYS A 203 -8.96 0.90 21.85
N GLU A 204 -8.89 -0.42 21.80
CA GLU A 204 -9.41 -1.26 22.86
C GLU A 204 -8.49 -1.12 24.09
N GLU A 205 -9.04 -0.65 25.20
CA GLU A 205 -8.29 -0.67 26.46
C GLU A 205 -8.15 -2.13 26.90
N ALA A 206 -6.93 -2.56 27.18
CA ALA A 206 -6.71 -3.89 27.76
C ALA A 206 -7.53 -3.96 29.04
N ASN A 207 -8.43 -4.95 29.15
CA ASN A 207 -9.17 -5.23 30.36
C ASN A 207 -8.16 -5.63 31.46
N GLU A 208 -7.63 -4.66 32.21
CA GLU A 208 -6.83 -4.90 33.42
C GLU A 208 -7.68 -5.30 34.64
N ASN A 209 -8.96 -5.68 34.46
CA ASN A 209 -9.84 -6.09 35.55
C ASN A 209 -10.46 -7.47 35.29
N ILE A 210 -9.64 -8.52 35.37
CA ILE A 210 -10.08 -9.86 35.76
C ILE A 210 -9.13 -10.39 36.85
N GLU A 211 -9.08 -9.69 37.99
CA GLU A 211 -8.72 -10.29 39.28
C GLU A 211 -9.74 -9.80 40.30
N GLY A 212 -10.76 -10.62 40.55
CA GLY A 212 -11.83 -10.24 41.47
C GLY A 212 -13.01 -11.20 41.52
N TRP A 213 -12.76 -12.52 41.47
CA TRP A 213 -13.71 -13.55 41.93
C TRP A 213 -12.93 -14.74 42.50
N GLU A 214 -12.49 -14.61 43.75
CA GLU A 214 -12.51 -15.70 44.73
C GLU A 214 -13.53 -15.35 45.82
#